data_AF-A0A7Y5DJK2-F1
#
_entry.id   AF-A0A7Y5DJK2-F1
#
_cell.length_a   1.000
_cell.length_b   1.000
_cell.length_c   1.000
_cell.angle_alpha   90.00
_cell.angle_beta   90.00
_cell.angle_gamma   90.00
#
_symmetry.space_group_name_H-M   'P 1'
#
loop_
_entity.id
_entity.type
_entity.pdbx_description
1 polymer ?
#
loop_
_entity_poly.entity_id
_entity_poly.type
_entity_poly.pdbx_seq_one_letter_code
_entity_poly.pdbx_strand_id
1 'polypeptide(L)'
;AYLAMHDFSLYRIQSIAIRYIAGFGGIHWVDMEQYALQAYPLIEQEDDVIAHMNADHQETMRHYCQHFRQYEALNVTMLGIDCDGFDVRADEKVLRFDFALPVTDAQQARVALVKMAKVAKG
;
A
#
# COMPACT_ATOMS: atom_id res chain seq x y z
N ALA A 1 5.04 -24.81 -0.74
CA ALA A 1 4.49 -23.63 -0.04
C ALA A 1 5.05 -23.61 1.38
N TYR A 2 5.64 -22.49 1.83
CA TYR A 2 6.24 -22.38 3.17
C TYR A 2 5.29 -22.78 4.32
N LEU A 3 3.99 -22.52 4.16
CA LEU A 3 2.93 -22.89 5.11
C LEU A 3 2.67 -24.41 5.22
N ALA A 4 3.19 -25.21 4.28
CA ALA A 4 3.09 -26.66 4.31
C ALA A 4 4.30 -27.32 5.01
N MET A 5 5.31 -26.54 5.41
CA MET A 5 6.40 -27.03 6.25
C MET A 5 5.92 -27.07 7.70
N HIS A 6 6.09 -28.19 8.38
CA HIS A 6 5.56 -28.46 9.72
C HIS A 6 6.08 -27.50 10.82
N ASP A 7 7.10 -26.71 10.53
CA ASP A 7 7.75 -25.82 11.50
C ASP A 7 7.34 -24.34 11.35
N PHE A 8 6.29 -24.04 10.57
CA PHE A 8 5.77 -22.69 10.40
C PHE A 8 4.34 -22.54 10.90
N SER A 9 4.10 -21.47 11.68
CA SER A 9 2.79 -21.05 12.14
C SER A 9 2.57 -19.57 11.86
N LEU A 10 1.36 -19.21 11.44
CA LEU A 10 0.93 -17.81 11.33
C LEU A 10 0.31 -17.37 12.64
N TYR A 11 0.76 -16.23 13.16
CA TYR A 11 0.20 -15.60 14.34
C TYR A 11 -0.28 -14.20 13.99
N ARG A 12 -1.42 -13.79 14.57
CA ARG A 12 -1.92 -12.43 14.48
C ARG A 12 -1.78 -11.76 15.84
N ILE A 13 -1.15 -10.59 15.88
CA ILE A 13 -1.12 -9.76 17.08
C ILE A 13 -2.49 -9.09 17.22
N GLN A 14 -3.22 -9.41 18.28
CA GLN A 14 -4.43 -8.69 18.65
C GLN A 14 -4.05 -7.56 19.61
N SER A 15 -3.91 -6.36 19.05
CA SER A 15 -3.56 -5.17 19.83
C SER A 15 -4.63 -4.86 20.88
N ILE A 16 -4.20 -4.69 22.13
CA ILE A 16 -5.07 -4.30 23.26
C ILE A 16 -4.99 -2.80 23.55
N ALA A 17 -3.85 -2.18 23.27
CA ALA A 17 -3.60 -0.76 23.41
C ALA A 17 -2.40 -0.37 22.54
N ILE A 18 -2.39 0.86 22.03
CA ILE A 18 -1.27 1.38 21.25
C ILE A 18 -0.69 2.57 21.99
N ARG A 19 0.64 2.54 22.20
CA ARG A 19 1.39 3.65 22.77
C ARG A 19 2.24 4.28 21.67
N TYR A 20 1.89 5.49 21.27
CA TYR A 20 2.59 6.23 20.24
C TYR A 20 3.57 7.24 20.87
N ILE A 21 4.83 7.21 20.41
CA ILE A 21 5.90 8.10 20.86
C ILE A 21 6.36 8.93 19.67
N ALA A 22 5.85 10.16 19.57
CA ALA A 22 6.08 11.07 18.45
C ALA A 22 7.36 11.92 18.57
N GLY A 23 8.33 11.47 19.37
CA GLY A 23 9.49 12.25 19.79
C GLY A 23 9.35 12.84 21.19
N PHE A 24 10.14 13.87 21.50
CA PHE A 24 10.28 14.36 22.88
C PHE A 24 8.99 15.00 23.40
N GLY A 25 8.41 14.43 24.46
CA GLY A 25 7.19 14.93 25.11
C GLY A 25 5.87 14.54 24.43
N GLY A 26 5.89 13.96 23.23
CA GLY A 26 4.70 13.48 22.51
C GLY A 26 4.39 12.02 22.80
N ILE A 27 3.85 11.73 23.99
CA ILE A 27 3.51 10.37 24.41
C ILE A 27 1.99 10.26 24.51
N HIS A 28 1.41 9.42 23.67
CA HIS A 28 -0.04 9.24 23.60
C HIS A 28 -0.43 7.77 23.71
N TRP A 29 -1.53 7.51 24.39
CA TRP A 29 -2.28 6.28 24.25
C TRP A 29 -3.30 6.47 23.13
N VAL A 30 -3.41 5.49 22.24
CA VAL A 30 -4.42 5.46 21.18
C VAL A 30 -5.37 4.31 21.47
N ASP A 31 -6.66 4.65 21.59
CA ASP A 31 -7.71 3.68 21.82
C ASP A 31 -7.93 2.84 20.55
N MET A 32 -8.15 1.53 20.73
CA MET A 32 -8.31 0.62 19.59
C MET A 32 -9.51 0.97 18.70
N GLU A 33 -10.59 1.54 19.28
CA GLU A 33 -11.76 2.01 18.51
C GLU A 33 -11.42 3.20 17.60
N GLN A 34 -10.44 4.01 17.97
CA GLN A 34 -9.95 5.15 17.17
C GLN A 34 -8.87 4.73 16.17
N TYR A 35 -8.20 3.61 16.43
CA TYR A 35 -7.18 3.07 15.54
C TYR A 35 -7.73 2.11 14.48
N ALA A 36 -8.73 1.31 14.84
CA ALA A 36 -9.29 0.31 13.95
C ALA A 36 -9.97 0.97 12.75
N LEU A 37 -9.49 0.67 11.54
CA LEU A 37 -10.20 1.03 10.33
C LEU A 37 -11.46 0.19 10.22
N GLN A 38 -12.58 0.85 9.93
CA GLN A 38 -13.80 0.14 9.54
C GLN A 38 -13.56 -0.54 8.20
N ALA A 39 -14.16 -1.71 8.00
CA ALA A 39 -14.08 -2.40 6.72
C ALA A 39 -14.61 -1.49 5.60
N TYR A 40 -13.86 -1.39 4.51
CA TYR A 40 -14.20 -0.60 3.34
C TYR A 40 -14.11 -1.46 2.06
N PRO A 41 -14.86 -1.11 0.99
CA PRO A 41 -14.96 -1.95 -0.21
C PRO A 41 -13.64 -2.32 -0.86
N LEU A 42 -12.63 -1.45 -0.82
CA LEU A 42 -11.33 -1.70 -1.46
C LEU A 42 -10.64 -2.96 -0.91
N ILE A 43 -10.88 -3.38 0.33
CA ILE A 43 -10.28 -4.61 0.92
C ILE A 43 -10.64 -5.84 0.08
N GLU A 44 -11.91 -5.98 -0.29
CA GLU A 44 -12.40 -7.11 -1.10
C GLU A 44 -12.09 -6.94 -2.60
N GLN A 45 -11.71 -5.73 -3.01
CA GLN A 45 -11.41 -5.38 -4.41
C GLN A 45 -9.91 -5.32 -4.69
N GLU A 46 -9.08 -5.52 -3.67
CA GLU A 46 -7.62 -5.35 -3.74
C GLU A 46 -7.01 -6.20 -4.85
N ASP A 47 -7.33 -7.50 -4.88
CA ASP A 47 -6.78 -8.45 -5.84
C ASP A 47 -7.07 -8.05 -7.29
N ASP A 48 -8.28 -7.56 -7.57
CA ASP A 48 -8.68 -7.12 -8.92
C ASP A 48 -7.91 -5.87 -9.35
N VAL A 49 -7.68 -4.93 -8.42
CA VAL A 49 -6.89 -3.71 -8.70
C VAL A 49 -5.43 -4.08 -8.96
N ILE A 50 -4.84 -4.94 -8.13
CA ILE A 50 -3.47 -5.42 -8.29
C ILE A 50 -3.31 -6.14 -9.62
N ALA A 51 -4.24 -7.04 -9.96
CA ALA A 51 -4.20 -7.80 -11.21
C ALA A 51 -4.26 -6.86 -12.42
N HIS A 52 -5.18 -5.90 -12.43
CA HIS A 52 -5.29 -4.92 -13.51
C HIS A 52 -4.03 -4.06 -13.66
N MET A 53 -3.49 -3.55 -12.55
CA MET A 53 -2.27 -2.72 -12.58
C MET A 53 -1.06 -3.50 -13.08
N ASN A 54 -0.91 -4.76 -12.66
CA ASN A 54 0.18 -5.62 -13.10
C ASN A 54 0.06 -6.10 -14.54
N ALA A 55 -1.15 -6.27 -15.06
CA ALA A 55 -1.38 -6.67 -16.45
C ALA A 55 -1.19 -5.51 -17.43
N ASP A 56 -1.78 -4.35 -17.12
CA ASP A 56 -1.97 -3.30 -18.13
C ASP A 56 -1.10 -2.04 -17.89
N HIS A 57 -0.54 -1.86 -16.68
CA HIS A 57 0.04 -0.56 -16.26
C HIS A 57 1.45 -0.64 -15.70
N GLN A 58 2.24 -1.66 -16.05
CA GLN A 58 3.64 -1.78 -15.58
C GLN A 58 4.49 -0.56 -15.97
N GLU A 59 4.37 -0.06 -17.19
CA GLU A 59 5.11 1.14 -17.62
C GLU A 59 4.75 2.37 -16.76
N THR A 60 3.46 2.56 -16.47
CA THR A 60 3.01 3.63 -15.57
C THR A 60 3.63 3.49 -14.17
N MET A 61 3.73 2.28 -13.64
CA MET A 61 4.37 2.02 -12.35
C MET A 61 5.89 2.29 -12.38
N ARG A 62 6.57 2.06 -13.51
CA ARG A 62 7.98 2.47 -13.66
C ARG A 62 8.13 3.98 -13.59
N HIS A 63 7.22 4.74 -14.21
CA HIS A 63 7.21 6.19 -14.10
C HIS A 63 6.98 6.66 -12.66
N TYR A 64 6.12 5.98 -11.89
CA TYR A 64 5.98 6.29 -10.45
C TYR A 64 7.29 6.13 -9.70
N CYS A 65 7.99 5.01 -9.90
CA CYS A 65 9.27 4.73 -9.26
C CYS A 65 10.31 5.82 -9.58
N GLN A 66 10.41 6.19 -10.86
CA GLN A 66 11.36 7.20 -11.30
C GLN A 66 11.01 8.59 -10.73
N HIS A 67 9.76 9.02 -10.85
CA HIS A 67 9.36 10.38 -10.47
C HIS A 67 9.28 10.57 -8.94
N PHE A 68 8.57 9.70 -8.22
CA PHE A 68 8.28 9.91 -6.79
C PHE A 68 9.32 9.30 -5.84
N ARG A 69 10.15 8.36 -6.33
CA ARG A 69 11.15 7.68 -5.50
C ARG A 69 12.57 7.83 -6.05
N GLN A 70 12.74 8.54 -7.18
CA GLN A 70 14.03 8.74 -7.83
C GLN A 70 14.74 7.41 -8.09
N TYR A 71 13.95 6.38 -8.44
CA TYR A 71 14.41 5.02 -8.64
C TYR A 71 14.05 4.50 -10.04
N GLU A 72 15.06 4.26 -10.85
CA GLU A 72 14.89 3.67 -12.18
C GLU A 72 14.83 2.15 -12.08
N ALA A 73 13.61 1.62 -12.14
CA ALA A 73 13.36 0.18 -12.13
C ALA A 73 13.23 -0.37 -13.55
N LEU A 74 13.69 -1.60 -13.77
CA LEU A 74 13.44 -2.36 -15.00
C LEU A 74 12.15 -3.14 -14.90
N ASN A 75 11.96 -3.87 -13.80
CA ASN A 75 10.77 -4.66 -13.52
C ASN A 75 9.99 -4.05 -12.36
N VAL A 76 8.67 -3.96 -12.51
CA VAL A 76 7.79 -3.46 -11.47
C VAL A 76 6.55 -4.33 -11.33
N THR A 77 6.13 -4.58 -10.10
CA THR A 77 4.93 -5.34 -9.79
C THR A 77 4.30 -4.77 -8.53
N MET A 78 3.03 -4.37 -8.60
CA MET A 78 2.24 -4.01 -7.44
C MET A 78 2.05 -5.24 -6.54
N LEU A 79 2.32 -5.07 -5.25
CA LEU A 79 2.22 -6.11 -4.24
C LEU A 79 0.93 -6.00 -3.41
N GLY A 80 0.43 -4.79 -3.22
CA GLY A 80 -0.68 -4.48 -2.33
C GLY A 80 -1.19 -3.07 -2.55
N ILE A 81 -2.46 -2.84 -2.22
CA ILE A 81 -3.07 -1.50 -2.19
C ILE A 81 -4.03 -1.41 -1.01
N ASP A 82 -3.88 -0.36 -0.21
CA ASP A 82 -4.75 -0.04 0.91
C ASP A 82 -5.32 1.38 0.78
N CYS A 83 -6.03 1.84 1.80
CA CYS A 83 -6.67 3.14 1.75
C CYS A 83 -5.69 4.31 1.68
N ASP A 84 -4.47 4.14 2.17
CA ASP A 84 -3.48 5.21 2.26
C ASP A 84 -2.51 5.20 1.07
N GLY A 85 -2.42 4.09 0.33
CA GLY A 85 -1.42 3.97 -0.72
C GLY A 85 -1.31 2.59 -1.33
N PHE A 86 -0.19 2.34 -2.00
CA PHE A 86 0.13 1.06 -2.61
C PHE A 86 1.62 0.76 -2.53
N ASP A 87 1.96 -0.53 -2.58
CA ASP A 87 3.32 -1.02 -2.52
C ASP A 87 3.70 -1.69 -3.85
N VAL A 88 4.90 -1.37 -4.33
CA VAL A 88 5.45 -1.93 -5.58
C VAL A 88 6.78 -2.59 -5.29
N ARG A 89 6.96 -3.81 -5.78
CA ARG A 89 8.29 -4.41 -5.97
C ARG A 89 8.90 -3.84 -7.24
N ALA A 90 9.95 -3.06 -7.08
CA ALA A 90 10.74 -2.44 -8.14
C ALA A 90 12.14 -3.09 -8.15
N ASP A 91 12.32 -4.05 -9.06
CA ASP A 91 13.43 -5.01 -9.03
C ASP A 91 13.58 -5.66 -7.64
N GLU A 92 14.67 -5.37 -6.93
CA GLU A 92 14.97 -5.95 -5.60
C GLU A 92 14.39 -5.12 -4.43
N LYS A 93 13.78 -3.97 -4.69
CA LYS A 93 13.28 -3.05 -3.65
C LYS A 93 11.77 -3.09 -3.55
N VAL A 94 11.24 -2.93 -2.34
CA VAL A 94 9.83 -2.62 -2.11
C VAL A 94 9.71 -1.12 -1.85
N LEU A 95 8.86 -0.46 -2.63
CA LEU A 95 8.61 0.98 -2.57
C LEU A 95 7.14 1.22 -2.24
N ARG A 96 6.90 1.95 -1.14
CA ARG A 96 5.58 2.45 -0.74
C ARG A 96 5.28 3.75 -1.47
N PHE A 97 4.04 3.95 -1.92
CA PHE A 97 3.54 5.19 -2.50
C PHE A 97 2.26 5.61 -1.80
N ASP A 98 2.23 6.84 -1.28
CA ASP A 98 1.08 7.34 -0.54
C ASP A 98 0.15 8.11 -1.47
N PHE A 99 -1.16 7.91 -1.31
CA PHE A 99 -2.17 8.76 -1.89
C PHE A 99 -2.24 10.09 -1.16
N ALA A 100 -2.62 11.16 -1.87
CA ALA A 100 -2.82 12.47 -1.26
C ALA A 100 -4.01 12.50 -0.28
N LEU A 101 -4.99 11.62 -0.47
CA LEU A 101 -6.18 11.45 0.36
C LEU A 101 -6.52 9.96 0.44
N PRO A 102 -7.10 9.49 1.55
CA PRO A 102 -7.52 8.11 1.67
C PRO A 102 -8.53 7.71 0.58
N VAL A 103 -8.41 6.49 0.06
CA VAL A 103 -9.32 5.88 -0.90
C VAL A 103 -10.02 4.68 -0.27
N THR A 104 -11.31 4.52 -0.49
CA THR A 104 -12.10 3.47 0.20
C THR A 104 -12.71 2.45 -0.75
N ASP A 105 -12.64 2.67 -2.06
CA ASP A 105 -13.12 1.76 -3.10
C ASP A 105 -12.20 1.80 -4.34
N ALA A 106 -12.36 0.81 -5.23
CA ALA A 106 -11.57 0.69 -6.46
C ALA A 106 -11.71 1.89 -7.41
N GLN A 107 -12.84 2.57 -7.42
CA GLN A 107 -13.05 3.74 -8.27
C GLN A 107 -12.26 4.95 -7.76
N GLN A 108 -12.23 5.17 -6.44
CA GLN A 108 -11.40 6.19 -5.81
C GLN A 108 -9.91 5.89 -6.00
N ALA A 109 -9.50 4.63 -5.80
CA ALA A 109 -8.13 4.18 -6.07
C ALA A 109 -7.72 4.45 -7.53
N ARG A 110 -8.57 4.10 -8.49
CA ARG A 110 -8.35 4.40 -9.91
C ARG A 110 -8.17 5.90 -10.16
N VAL A 111 -9.03 6.74 -9.59
CA VAL A 111 -8.92 8.19 -9.74
C VAL A 111 -7.59 8.71 -9.17
N ALA A 112 -7.17 8.21 -8.00
CA ALA A 112 -5.91 8.59 -7.38
C ALA A 112 -4.70 8.17 -8.22
N LEU A 113 -4.67 6.91 -8.68
CA LEU A 113 -3.60 6.38 -9.56
C LEU A 113 -3.50 7.17 -10.87
N VAL A 114 -4.63 7.48 -11.51
CA VAL A 114 -4.64 8.30 -12.73
C VAL A 114 -4.11 9.72 -12.48
N LYS A 115 -4.45 10.34 -11.35
CA LYS A 115 -3.89 11.65 -10.97
C LYS A 115 -2.37 11.56 -10.79
N MET A 116 -1.88 10.55 -10.08
CA MET A 116 -0.45 10.33 -9.92
C MET A 116 0.25 10.07 -11.27
N ALA A 117 -0.40 9.36 -12.20
CA ALA A 117 0.17 9.09 -13.54
C ALA A 117 0.37 10.36 -14.35
N LYS A 118 -0.57 11.30 -14.24
CA LYS A 118 -0.45 12.61 -14.89
C LYS A 118 0.70 13.44 -14.31
N VAL A 119 0.91 13.36 -13.00
CA VAL A 119 2.04 14.05 -12.34
C VAL A 119 3.37 13.41 -12.72
N ALA A 120 3.47 12.09 -12.77
CA ALA A 120 4.71 11.39 -13.06
C ALA A 120 5.17 11.50 -14.52
N LYS A 121 4.24 11.69 -15.47
CA LYS A 121 4.54 11.88 -16.89
C LYS A 121 4.81 13.35 -17.28
N GLY A 122 4.50 14.29 -16.40
CA GLY A 122 4.81 15.72 -16.57
C GLY A 122 6.20 16.04 -16.03
#